data_AF-A0A1S1KAZ5-F1
#
_entry.id   AF-A0A1S1KAZ5-F1
#
_cell.length_a   1.000
_cell.length_b   1.000
_cell.length_c   1.000
_cell.angle_alpha   90.00
_cell.angle_beta   90.00
_cell.angle_gamma   90.00
#
_symmetry.space_group_name_H-M   'P 1'
#
loop_
_entity.id
_entity.type
_entity.pdbx_description
1 polymer ?
#
loop_
_entity_poly.entity_id
_entity_poly.type
_entity_poly.pdbx_seq_one_letter_code
_entity_poly.pdbx_strand_id
1 'polypeptide(L)'
;MTVTSDAPAVSPEVPDEPSGSGDIGSGSAHAEQPARSDKPVTHWTTSEILDALQSGDLSDWQAIVHALKRDPFGRTARQVEEVVGADELYGISTVLQEVLTRARDNLAEAEQREAANEINLLFEASGLRQAEFASRIGVSSGELSSYLAGTTSPTVAMLVRMRRVARRFGRTRPRG
;
A
#
# COMPACT_ATOMS: atom_id res chain seq x y z
N MET A 1 -97.68 38.11 3.51
CA MET A 1 -97.76 39.39 2.77
C MET A 1 -96.35 39.66 2.25
N THR A 2 -96.20 39.66 0.92
CA THR A 2 -95.10 40.17 0.06
C THR A 2 -93.88 40.81 0.75
N VAL A 3 -92.63 40.50 0.41
CA VAL A 3 -91.97 40.99 -0.83
C VAL A 3 -90.68 40.19 -1.11
N THR A 4 -90.43 40.01 -2.41
CA THR A 4 -89.23 39.50 -3.10
C THR A 4 -88.24 40.64 -3.41
N SER A 5 -86.93 40.41 -3.36
CA SER A 5 -85.86 41.15 -4.09
C SER A 5 -84.53 40.43 -3.81
N ASP A 6 -83.90 39.71 -4.74
CA ASP A 6 -83.20 40.08 -6.00
C ASP A 6 -81.74 40.57 -5.79
N ALA A 7 -80.80 39.63 -6.03
CA ALA A 7 -79.41 39.65 -6.56
C ALA A 7 -78.37 40.76 -6.21
N PRO A 8 -77.04 40.62 -6.48
CA PRO A 8 -76.27 39.46 -6.97
C PRO A 8 -75.00 39.12 -6.12
N ALA A 9 -74.29 38.07 -6.58
CA ALA A 9 -73.05 37.52 -6.05
C ALA A 9 -71.89 38.54 -5.97
N VAL A 10 -71.12 38.45 -4.88
CA VAL A 10 -69.77 39.00 -4.78
C VAL A 10 -68.90 37.93 -4.13
N SER A 11 -68.04 37.30 -4.94
CA SER A 11 -67.00 36.36 -4.50
C SER A 11 -65.99 37.08 -3.60
N PRO A 12 -65.49 36.45 -2.52
CA PRO A 12 -64.32 36.97 -1.83
C PRO A 12 -63.07 36.76 -2.69
N GLU A 13 -62.39 37.86 -2.99
CA GLU A 13 -61.09 37.94 -3.64
C GLU A 13 -60.05 37.18 -2.80
N VAL A 14 -59.57 36.07 -3.35
CA VAL A 14 -58.49 35.25 -2.80
C VAL A 14 -57.16 35.91 -3.18
N PRO A 15 -56.29 36.26 -2.22
CA PRO A 15 -54.98 36.81 -2.53
C PRO A 15 -54.10 35.79 -3.27
N ASP A 16 -53.45 36.26 -4.34
CA ASP A 16 -52.45 35.57 -5.16
C ASP A 16 -51.44 34.75 -4.33
N GLU A 17 -51.44 33.43 -4.54
CA GLU A 17 -50.34 32.55 -4.18
C GLU A 17 -49.18 32.74 -5.18
N PRO A 18 -47.95 33.07 -4.74
CA PRO A 18 -46.78 32.70 -5.51
C PRO A 18 -46.50 31.21 -5.35
N SER A 19 -46.71 30.51 -6.46
CA SER A 19 -46.21 29.19 -6.84
C SER A 19 -45.11 28.60 -5.94
N GLY A 20 -45.44 27.48 -5.31
CA GLY A 20 -44.49 26.57 -4.65
C GLY A 20 -44.69 25.13 -5.12
N SER A 21 -44.63 24.89 -6.44
CA SER A 21 -44.54 23.53 -6.98
C SER A 21 -43.11 23.03 -6.83
N GLY A 22 -42.76 22.61 -5.62
CA GLY A 22 -41.51 21.90 -5.31
C GLY A 22 -41.79 20.40 -5.21
N ASP A 23 -41.66 19.72 -6.33
CA ASP A 23 -41.55 18.27 -6.43
C ASP A 23 -40.48 17.79 -5.43
N ILE A 24 -40.89 17.12 -4.35
CA ILE A 24 -39.97 16.41 -3.45
C ILE A 24 -39.64 15.07 -4.13
N GLY A 25 -39.06 15.19 -5.33
CA GLY A 25 -38.38 14.11 -6.01
C GLY A 25 -37.31 13.59 -5.08
N SER A 26 -37.44 12.32 -4.73
CA SER A 26 -36.36 11.52 -4.15
C SER A 26 -35.13 11.65 -5.04
N GLY A 27 -34.23 12.50 -4.61
CA GLY A 27 -32.89 12.63 -5.14
C GLY A 27 -32.05 13.01 -3.96
N SER A 28 -31.60 12.00 -3.21
CA SER A 28 -30.39 12.15 -2.41
C SER A 28 -29.35 12.68 -3.38
N ALA A 29 -29.12 13.99 -3.35
CA ALA A 29 -27.93 14.59 -3.90
C ALA A 29 -26.80 14.04 -3.03
N HIS A 30 -26.33 12.83 -3.37
CA HIS A 30 -24.90 12.61 -3.45
C HIS A 30 -24.41 13.81 -4.24
N ALA A 31 -23.93 14.83 -3.52
CA ALA A 31 -23.10 15.85 -4.12
C ALA A 31 -22.09 15.05 -4.92
N GLU A 32 -22.10 15.27 -6.23
CA GLU A 32 -21.24 14.61 -7.19
C GLU A 32 -19.82 14.95 -6.76
N GLN A 33 -19.26 14.08 -5.91
CA GLN A 33 -17.88 14.15 -5.45
C GLN A 33 -17.09 14.14 -6.77
N PRO A 34 -16.37 15.22 -7.13
CA PRO A 34 -15.68 15.26 -8.40
C PRO A 34 -14.79 14.03 -8.43
N ALA A 35 -15.00 13.17 -9.43
CA ALA A 35 -14.36 11.87 -9.54
C ALA A 35 -12.90 11.95 -9.04
N ARG A 36 -12.63 11.46 -7.81
CA ARG A 36 -11.27 11.23 -7.32
C ARG A 36 -10.71 10.02 -8.06
N SER A 37 -10.80 9.96 -9.39
CA SER A 37 -10.78 8.67 -10.09
C SER A 37 -10.24 8.80 -11.50
N ASP A 38 -8.98 9.21 -11.59
CA ASP A 38 -8.10 8.77 -12.69
C ASP A 38 -6.60 8.91 -12.37
N LYS A 39 -6.27 9.69 -11.32
CA LYS A 39 -4.89 9.85 -10.88
C LYS A 39 -4.45 8.67 -10.00
N PRO A 40 -3.33 7.99 -10.32
CA PRO A 40 -2.79 6.92 -9.48
C PRO A 40 -2.50 7.40 -8.05
N VAL A 41 -2.74 6.54 -7.05
CA VAL A 41 -2.52 6.82 -5.62
C VAL A 41 -1.09 7.31 -5.33
N THR A 42 -0.12 6.89 -6.13
CA THR A 42 1.30 7.31 -6.02
C THR A 42 1.50 8.81 -6.22
N HIS A 43 0.53 9.50 -6.82
CA HIS A 43 0.58 10.94 -7.03
C HIS A 43 -0.37 11.71 -6.12
N TRP A 44 -1.07 11.06 -5.20
CA TRP A 44 -1.92 11.74 -4.23
C TRP A 44 -1.07 12.54 -3.23
N THR A 45 -1.59 13.67 -2.79
CA THR A 45 -1.07 14.49 -1.70
C THR A 45 -1.42 13.86 -0.36
N THR A 46 -0.78 14.31 0.73
CA THR A 46 -1.07 13.82 2.08
C THR A 46 -2.53 14.10 2.46
N SER A 47 -3.07 15.28 2.10
CA SER A 47 -4.47 15.63 2.35
C SER A 47 -5.45 14.78 1.54
N GLU A 48 -5.14 14.42 0.29
CA GLU A 48 -5.96 13.49 -0.51
C GLU A 48 -5.95 12.08 0.10
N ILE A 49 -4.82 11.63 0.65
CA ILE A 49 -4.73 10.35 1.37
C ILE A 49 -5.56 10.40 2.66
N LEU A 50 -5.46 11.47 3.44
CA LEU A 50 -6.29 11.66 4.63
C LEU A 50 -7.79 11.65 4.30
N ASP A 51 -8.20 12.40 3.29
CA ASP A 51 -9.60 12.46 2.84
C ASP A 51 -10.11 11.09 2.39
N ALA A 52 -9.29 10.35 1.62
CA ALA A 52 -9.61 8.98 1.23
C ALA A 52 -9.73 8.01 2.42
N LEU A 53 -8.91 8.19 3.47
CA LEU A 53 -9.00 7.34 4.67
C LEU A 53 -10.19 7.69 5.57
N GLN A 54 -10.63 8.97 5.59
CA GLN A 54 -11.78 9.41 6.38
C GLN A 54 -13.12 9.17 5.68
N SER A 55 -13.18 9.39 4.36
CA SER A 55 -14.43 9.45 3.60
C SER A 55 -14.41 8.67 2.28
N GLY A 56 -13.28 8.04 1.94
CA GLY A 56 -13.11 7.31 0.69
C GLY A 56 -13.86 5.98 0.66
N ASP A 57 -14.00 5.44 -0.54
CA ASP A 57 -14.66 4.16 -0.79
C ASP A 57 -13.69 2.97 -0.65
N LEU A 58 -14.19 1.75 -0.78
CA LEU A 58 -13.35 0.55 -0.69
C LEU A 58 -12.24 0.51 -1.77
N SER A 59 -12.46 1.15 -2.92
CA SER A 59 -11.51 1.19 -4.03
C SER A 59 -10.31 2.07 -3.69
N ASP A 60 -10.54 3.24 -3.11
CA ASP A 60 -9.51 4.15 -2.61
C ASP A 60 -8.62 3.44 -1.58
N TRP A 61 -9.27 2.73 -0.64
CA TRP A 61 -8.59 1.93 0.36
C TRP A 61 -7.74 0.80 -0.23
N GLN A 62 -8.28 0.06 -1.21
CA GLN A 62 -7.54 -0.98 -1.91
C GLN A 62 -6.34 -0.41 -2.66
N ALA A 63 -6.49 0.76 -3.29
CA ALA A 63 -5.40 1.44 -4.00
C ALA A 63 -4.27 1.84 -3.03
N ILE A 64 -4.61 2.39 -1.87
CA ILE A 64 -3.62 2.72 -0.82
C ILE A 64 -2.91 1.45 -0.36
N VAL A 65 -3.65 0.43 0.07
CA VAL A 65 -3.06 -0.84 0.55
C VAL A 65 -2.19 -1.50 -0.52
N HIS A 66 -2.60 -1.46 -1.79
CA HIS A 66 -1.82 -2.00 -2.89
C HIS A 66 -0.50 -1.24 -3.06
N ALA A 67 -0.51 0.09 -2.98
CA ALA A 67 0.70 0.90 -3.02
C ALA A 67 1.62 0.61 -1.84
N LEU A 68 1.08 0.45 -0.62
CA LEU A 68 1.86 0.10 0.57
C LEU A 68 2.54 -1.28 0.43
N LYS A 69 1.83 -2.27 -0.09
CA LYS A 69 2.39 -3.61 -0.34
C LYS A 69 3.45 -3.61 -1.43
N ARG A 70 3.33 -2.72 -2.43
CA ARG A 70 4.28 -2.60 -3.53
C ARG A 70 5.57 -1.90 -3.11
N ASP A 71 5.46 -0.85 -2.30
CA ASP A 71 6.59 -0.04 -1.86
C ASP A 71 6.41 0.43 -0.40
N PRO A 72 6.75 -0.43 0.59
CA PRO A 72 6.52 -0.15 2.02
C PRO A 72 7.43 0.93 2.61
N PHE A 73 8.43 1.40 1.85
CA PHE A 73 9.31 2.51 2.22
C PHE A 73 9.12 3.74 1.32
N GLY A 74 8.22 3.66 0.35
CA GLY A 74 7.95 4.68 -0.64
C GLY A 74 7.18 5.88 -0.14
N ARG A 75 6.91 6.82 -1.06
CA ARG A 75 6.21 8.08 -0.76
C ARG A 75 4.86 7.86 -0.08
N THR A 76 4.01 7.00 -0.65
CA THR A 76 2.66 6.74 -0.10
C THR A 76 2.73 6.16 1.31
N ALA A 77 3.70 5.28 1.60
CA ALA A 77 3.92 4.78 2.95
C ALA A 77 4.26 5.89 3.94
N ARG A 78 5.13 6.84 3.55
CA ARG A 78 5.46 8.00 4.40
C ARG A 78 4.28 8.92 4.65
N GLN A 79 3.46 9.17 3.64
CA GLN A 79 2.25 9.99 3.78
C GLN A 79 1.23 9.32 4.70
N VAL A 80 1.07 8.00 4.61
CA VAL A 80 0.20 7.24 5.52
C VAL A 80 0.74 7.26 6.96
N GLU A 81 2.04 7.10 7.15
CA GLU A 81 2.67 7.22 8.49
C GLU A 81 2.45 8.61 9.11
N GLU A 82 2.55 9.66 8.30
CA GLU A 82 2.30 11.05 8.73
C GLU A 82 0.85 11.23 9.19
N VAL A 83 -0.11 10.80 8.37
CA VAL A 83 -1.55 10.88 8.68
C VAL A 83 -1.93 10.06 9.91
N VAL A 84 -1.38 8.85 10.03
CA VAL A 84 -1.62 7.97 11.18
C VAL A 84 -0.98 8.53 12.46
N GLY A 85 0.19 9.17 12.35
CA GLY A 85 0.90 9.77 13.48
C GLY A 85 0.26 11.06 14.02
N ALA A 86 -0.56 11.73 13.23
CA ALA A 86 -1.28 12.95 13.62
C ALA A 86 -2.54 12.69 14.50
N ASP A 87 -2.84 11.42 14.80
CA ASP A 87 -4.01 10.98 15.58
C ASP A 87 -5.38 11.38 14.97
N GLU A 88 -5.38 11.77 13.69
CA GLU A 88 -6.56 12.20 12.92
C GLU A 88 -7.48 11.04 12.50
N LEU A 89 -7.06 9.80 12.72
CA LEU A 89 -7.73 8.56 12.27
C LEU A 89 -7.86 7.52 13.39
N TYR A 90 -8.68 7.83 14.41
CA TYR A 90 -8.94 6.90 15.50
C TYR A 90 -9.49 5.55 14.99
N GLY A 91 -8.79 4.45 15.31
CA GLY A 91 -9.20 3.06 15.01
C GLY A 91 -8.67 2.48 13.69
N ILE A 92 -8.51 3.31 12.66
CA ILE A 92 -7.96 2.90 11.35
C ILE A 92 -6.42 2.81 11.37
N SER A 93 -5.80 3.65 12.20
CA SER A 93 -4.35 3.74 12.42
C SER A 93 -3.70 2.38 12.63
N THR A 94 -4.27 1.54 13.50
CA THR A 94 -3.74 0.21 13.83
C THR A 94 -3.73 -0.72 12.63
N VAL A 95 -4.77 -0.68 11.78
CA VAL A 95 -4.86 -1.57 10.61
C VAL A 95 -3.81 -1.18 9.57
N LEU A 96 -3.65 0.12 9.30
CA LEU A 96 -2.66 0.61 8.35
C LEU A 96 -1.22 0.38 8.82
N GLN A 97 -0.98 0.56 10.13
CA GLN A 97 0.31 0.21 10.75
C GLN A 97 0.60 -1.29 10.59
N GLU A 98 -0.38 -2.16 10.84
CA GLU A 98 -0.21 -3.60 10.67
C GLU A 98 0.05 -3.98 9.21
N VAL A 99 -0.65 -3.35 8.26
CA VAL A 99 -0.39 -3.54 6.82
C VAL A 99 1.04 -3.14 6.46
N LEU A 100 1.53 -2.00 6.95
CA LEU A 100 2.91 -1.54 6.74
C LEU A 100 3.94 -2.50 7.34
N THR A 101 3.75 -2.91 8.60
CA THR A 101 4.64 -3.87 9.27
C THR A 101 4.73 -5.17 8.48
N ARG A 102 3.59 -5.76 8.12
CA ARG A 102 3.57 -6.99 7.31
C ARG A 102 4.22 -6.81 5.94
N ALA A 103 4.00 -5.67 5.28
CA ALA A 103 4.62 -5.41 3.99
C ALA A 103 6.16 -5.31 4.10
N ARG A 104 6.68 -4.72 5.18
CA ARG A 104 8.12 -4.64 5.47
C ARG A 104 8.71 -6.00 5.79
N ASP A 105 8.05 -6.80 6.60
CA ASP A 105 8.50 -8.16 6.94
C ASP A 105 8.57 -9.03 5.68
N ASN A 106 7.54 -9.01 4.84
CA ASN A 106 7.52 -9.73 3.56
C ASN A 106 8.67 -9.29 2.63
N LEU A 107 8.99 -7.99 2.60
CA LEU A 107 10.11 -7.48 1.81
C LEU A 107 11.44 -7.98 2.39
N ALA A 108 11.63 -7.91 3.71
CA ALA A 108 12.84 -8.39 4.37
C ALA A 108 13.06 -9.90 4.14
N GLU A 109 12.00 -10.72 4.21
CA GLU A 109 12.06 -12.14 3.86
C GLU A 109 12.43 -12.36 2.39
N ALA A 110 11.93 -11.51 1.47
CA ALA A 110 12.28 -11.57 0.07
C ALA A 110 13.75 -11.23 -0.19
N GLU A 111 14.26 -10.18 0.45
CA GLU A 111 15.66 -9.77 0.39
C GLU A 111 16.57 -10.86 0.98
N GLN A 112 16.16 -11.50 2.07
CA GLN A 112 16.90 -12.60 2.68
C GLN A 112 17.00 -13.83 1.75
N ARG A 113 15.90 -14.16 1.06
CA ARG A 113 15.90 -15.21 0.02
C ARG A 113 16.80 -14.84 -1.16
N GLU A 114 16.78 -13.59 -1.60
CA GLU A 114 17.65 -13.12 -2.68
C GLU A 114 19.13 -13.18 -2.29
N ALA A 115 19.47 -12.77 -1.07
CA ALA A 115 20.82 -12.90 -0.54
C ALA A 115 21.29 -14.37 -0.51
N ALA A 116 20.44 -15.29 -0.06
CA ALA A 116 20.73 -16.72 -0.09
C ALA A 116 20.98 -17.23 -1.51
N ASN A 117 20.17 -16.81 -2.48
CA ASN A 117 20.36 -17.15 -3.89
C ASN A 117 21.71 -16.62 -4.42
N GLU A 118 22.08 -15.38 -4.08
CA GLU A 118 23.39 -14.84 -4.47
C GLU A 118 24.53 -15.69 -3.90
N ILE A 119 24.45 -16.07 -2.63
CA ILE A 119 25.48 -16.89 -1.97
C ILE A 119 25.56 -18.28 -2.63
N ASN A 120 24.43 -18.89 -2.98
CA ASN A 120 24.40 -20.16 -3.71
C ASN A 120 25.11 -20.03 -5.07
N LEU A 121 24.83 -18.98 -5.84
CA LEU A 121 25.52 -18.74 -7.12
C LEU A 121 27.04 -18.57 -6.95
N LEU A 122 27.49 -17.88 -5.89
CA LEU A 122 28.91 -17.74 -5.60
C LEU A 122 29.56 -19.07 -5.19
N PHE A 123 28.85 -19.87 -4.41
CA PHE A 123 29.30 -21.20 -4.01
C PHE A 123 29.43 -22.12 -5.24
N GLU A 124 28.40 -22.21 -6.07
CA GLU A 124 28.41 -23.00 -7.31
C GLU A 124 29.52 -22.53 -8.26
N ALA A 125 29.63 -21.22 -8.48
CA ALA A 125 30.65 -20.65 -9.34
C ALA A 125 32.09 -20.92 -8.84
N SER A 126 32.29 -21.16 -7.55
CA SER A 126 33.60 -21.51 -7.01
C SER A 126 34.07 -22.91 -7.40
N GLY A 127 33.13 -23.83 -7.69
CA GLY A 127 33.42 -25.24 -7.94
C GLY A 127 33.96 -26.03 -6.74
N LEU A 128 33.98 -25.42 -5.55
CA LEU A 128 34.49 -26.03 -4.32
C LEU A 128 33.43 -26.91 -3.65
N ARG A 129 33.88 -27.85 -2.81
CA ARG A 129 32.97 -28.54 -1.89
C ARG A 129 32.53 -27.60 -0.76
N GLN A 130 31.39 -27.88 -0.14
CA GLN A 130 30.83 -27.01 0.91
C GLN A 130 31.82 -26.75 2.07
N ALA A 131 32.45 -27.79 2.61
CA ALA A 131 33.44 -27.66 3.68
C ALA A 131 34.67 -26.83 3.28
N GLU A 132 35.09 -26.94 2.02
CA GLU A 132 36.22 -26.22 1.47
C GLU A 132 35.90 -24.74 1.24
N PHE A 133 34.67 -24.43 0.82
CA PHE A 133 34.19 -23.07 0.68
C PHE A 133 34.06 -22.41 2.06
N ALA A 134 33.42 -23.10 3.02
CA ALA A 134 33.26 -22.65 4.41
C ALA A 134 34.61 -22.30 5.06
N SER A 135 35.58 -23.22 4.97
CA SER A 135 36.93 -23.02 5.50
C SER A 135 37.62 -21.78 4.89
N ARG A 136 37.46 -21.56 3.58
CA ARG A 136 38.09 -20.42 2.89
C ARG A 136 37.46 -19.07 3.20
N ILE A 137 36.17 -19.05 3.48
CA ILE A 137 35.49 -17.84 3.95
C ILE A 137 35.59 -17.66 5.47
N GLY A 138 36.13 -18.66 6.19
CA GLY A 138 36.42 -18.60 7.62
C GLY A 138 35.21 -18.85 8.51
N VAL A 139 34.27 -19.70 8.08
CA VAL A 139 33.07 -20.08 8.84
C VAL A 139 32.95 -21.60 8.95
N SER A 140 32.09 -22.06 9.84
CA SER A 140 31.77 -23.50 9.94
C SER A 140 30.88 -23.96 8.79
N SER A 141 30.88 -25.27 8.47
CA SER A 141 29.95 -25.81 7.47
C SER A 141 28.48 -25.61 7.85
N GLY A 142 28.16 -25.64 9.16
CA GLY A 142 26.81 -25.37 9.64
C GLY A 142 26.39 -23.92 9.41
N GLU A 143 27.28 -22.97 9.68
CA GLU A 143 27.03 -21.54 9.42
C GLU A 143 26.88 -21.26 7.92
N LEU A 144 27.72 -21.88 7.06
CA LEU A 144 27.54 -21.81 5.62
C LEU A 144 26.19 -22.40 5.18
N SER A 145 25.76 -23.52 5.77
CA SER A 145 24.44 -24.09 5.49
C SER A 145 23.30 -23.14 5.86
N SER A 146 23.41 -22.42 6.98
CA SER A 146 22.43 -21.38 7.35
C SER A 146 22.38 -20.23 6.34
N TYR A 147 23.54 -19.79 5.84
CA TYR A 147 23.60 -18.78 4.79
C TYR A 147 22.97 -19.26 3.47
N LEU A 148 23.25 -20.51 3.06
CA LEU A 148 22.70 -21.09 1.83
C LEU A 148 21.20 -21.35 1.93
N ALA A 149 20.71 -21.68 3.12
CA ALA A 149 19.29 -21.84 3.41
C ALA A 149 18.56 -20.48 3.60
N GLY A 150 19.30 -19.37 3.66
CA GLY A 150 18.75 -18.06 3.93
C GLY A 150 18.17 -17.90 5.33
N THR A 151 18.55 -18.74 6.30
CA THR A 151 18.08 -18.61 7.70
C THR A 151 18.87 -17.57 8.48
N THR A 152 20.03 -17.17 7.98
CA THR A 152 20.86 -16.10 8.55
C THR A 152 21.46 -15.29 7.41
N SER A 153 21.53 -13.98 7.57
CA SER A 153 22.17 -13.09 6.59
C SER A 153 23.63 -12.84 6.98
N PRO A 154 24.59 -13.09 6.07
CA PRO A 154 25.98 -12.75 6.35
C PRO A 154 26.19 -11.23 6.32
N THR A 155 27.30 -10.77 6.92
CA THR A 155 27.70 -9.37 6.81
C THR A 155 28.13 -9.02 5.38
N VAL A 156 28.09 -7.73 5.04
CA VAL A 156 28.57 -7.22 3.73
C VAL A 156 30.03 -7.62 3.47
N ALA A 157 30.90 -7.55 4.50
CA ALA A 157 32.29 -7.96 4.39
C ALA A 157 32.44 -9.46 4.06
N MET A 158 31.55 -10.31 4.57
CA MET A 158 31.53 -11.74 4.29
C MET A 158 31.11 -12.02 2.84
N LEU A 159 30.08 -11.32 2.31
CA LEU A 159 29.71 -11.42 0.89
C LEU A 159 30.86 -11.04 -0.04
N VAL A 160 31.60 -9.97 0.28
CA VAL A 160 32.81 -9.59 -0.49
C VAL A 160 33.86 -10.70 -0.46
N ARG A 161 34.07 -11.35 0.69
CA ARG A 161 34.99 -12.50 0.82
C ARG A 161 34.54 -13.68 -0.04
N MET A 162 33.25 -14.05 0.02
CA MET A 162 32.66 -15.11 -0.81
C MET A 162 32.87 -14.82 -2.30
N ARG A 163 32.59 -13.59 -2.77
CA ARG A 163 32.83 -13.16 -4.16
C ARG A 163 34.29 -13.29 -4.59
N ARG A 164 35.25 -12.97 -3.71
CA ARG A 164 36.69 -13.15 -3.98
C ARG A 164 37.07 -14.63 -4.08
N VAL A 165 36.55 -15.48 -3.20
CA VAL A 165 36.77 -16.93 -3.25
C VAL A 165 36.20 -17.51 -4.54
N ALA A 166 34.94 -17.21 -4.87
CA ALA A 166 34.30 -17.66 -6.11
C ALA A 166 35.12 -17.30 -7.35
N ARG A 167 35.58 -16.05 -7.48
CA ARG A 167 36.41 -15.60 -8.60
C ARG A 167 37.79 -16.28 -8.66
N ARG A 168 38.37 -16.59 -7.50
CA ARG A 168 39.69 -17.23 -7.41
C ARG A 168 39.65 -18.69 -7.87
N PHE A 169 38.59 -19.42 -7.55
CA PHE A 169 38.48 -20.87 -7.83
C PHE A 169 37.65 -21.18 -9.07
N GLY A 170 36.71 -20.31 -9.44
CA GLY A 170 35.81 -20.48 -10.59
C GLY A 170 36.45 -20.38 -11.98
N ARG A 171 37.76 -20.15 -12.08
CA ARG A 171 38.50 -20.08 -13.34
C ARG A 171 39.12 -21.41 -13.78
N THR A 172 39.03 -22.45 -12.96
CA THR A 172 39.66 -23.74 -13.24
C THR A 172 38.62 -24.83 -13.49
N ARG A 173 38.14 -24.89 -14.74
CA ARG A 173 37.78 -26.19 -15.34
C ARG A 173 38.35 -26.26 -16.76
N PRO A 174 39.54 -26.84 -16.97
CA PRO A 174 39.82 -27.47 -18.25
C PRO A 174 38.76 -28.57 -18.41
N ARG A 175 37.96 -28.47 -19.46
CA ARG A 175 37.08 -29.57 -19.87
C ARG A 175 38.01 -30.69 -20.35
N GLY A 176 38.15 -31.73 -19.53
CA GLY A 176 38.52 -33.06 -20.02
C GLY A 176 37.33 -33.69 -20.71
#